data_AF-A0A1H9SAW5-F1
#
_entry.id   AF-A0A1H9SAW5-F1
#
_cell.length_a   1.000
_cell.length_b   1.000
_cell.length_c   1.000
_cell.angle_alpha   90.00
_cell.angle_beta   90.00
_cell.angle_gamma   90.00
#
_symmetry.space_group_name_H-M   'P 1'
#
loop_
_entity.id
_entity.type
_entity.pdbx_description
1 polymer ?
#
loop_
_entity_poly.entity_id
_entity_poly.type
_entity_poly.pdbx_seq_one_letter_code
_entity_poly.pdbx_strand_id
1 'polypeptide(L)'
;MKKKLVSLLTVLSLVTILLAACGGKAKALKTTDFDNVTMGMSVKDLEKELGKPSKVIKDDKKIEELLNEDTTSFVQEMASGSKAAEKFIGDQDEEKLQDMFGDLDGATKGQVSQYKYKDEDGKEQTRNIYIVEDKVIIMSFN
;
A
#
# COMPACT_ATOMS: atom_id res chain seq x y z
N MET A 1 43.73 -36.16 43.10
CA MET A 1 43.97 -34.72 42.87
C MET A 1 42.96 -34.20 41.84
N LYS A 2 42.23 -33.13 42.18
CA LYS A 2 41.53 -32.10 41.33
C LYS A 2 40.75 -32.58 40.08
N LYS A 3 39.40 -32.62 40.13
CA LYS A 3 38.40 -31.63 39.59
C LYS A 3 38.56 -31.39 38.06
N LYS A 4 37.56 -31.51 37.17
CA LYS A 4 36.20 -30.92 37.16
C LYS A 4 35.26 -31.65 36.16
N LEU A 5 33.97 -31.77 36.52
CA LEU A 5 32.81 -31.87 35.62
C LEU A 5 32.60 -30.56 34.85
N VAL A 6 32.19 -30.61 33.56
CA VAL A 6 31.23 -29.72 32.85
C VAL A 6 30.90 -30.40 31.50
N SER A 7 29.84 -31.20 31.35
CA SER A 7 28.52 -30.83 30.78
C SER A 7 28.55 -29.78 29.66
N LEU A 8 28.16 -30.13 28.42
CA LEU A 8 27.15 -29.36 27.66
C LEU A 8 26.80 -30.08 26.34
N LEU A 9 25.62 -30.73 26.35
CA LEU A 9 24.73 -30.78 25.19
C LEU A 9 24.50 -29.35 24.65
N THR A 10 24.06 -29.24 23.39
CA THR A 10 23.74 -28.00 22.62
C THR A 10 25.00 -27.37 22.00
N VAL A 11 25.07 -27.15 20.68
CA VAL A 11 24.31 -26.11 19.97
C VAL A 11 23.95 -26.58 18.53
N LEU A 12 22.82 -27.24 18.41
CA LEU A 12 21.99 -27.25 17.21
C LEU A 12 21.15 -25.98 17.26
N SER A 13 21.74 -24.82 16.94
CA SER A 13 21.04 -23.53 16.89
C SER A 13 21.90 -22.53 16.13
N LEU A 14 21.82 -22.55 14.80
CA LEU A 14 22.26 -21.43 13.98
C LEU A 14 21.25 -21.17 12.84
N VAL A 15 19.96 -21.38 13.13
CA VAL A 15 18.83 -20.95 12.30
C VAL A 15 17.84 -20.25 13.19
N THR A 16 18.24 -19.13 13.78
CA THR A 16 17.34 -18.15 14.40
C THR A 16 18.24 -17.03 14.90
N ILE A 17 18.18 -15.87 14.24
CA ILE A 17 18.36 -14.50 14.77
C ILE A 17 18.62 -13.61 13.54
N LEU A 18 17.53 -13.23 12.88
CA LEU A 18 17.44 -12.02 12.06
C LEU A 18 16.01 -11.45 12.07
N LEU A 19 15.22 -11.80 13.10
CA LEU A 19 13.89 -11.26 13.37
C LEU A 19 13.83 -10.66 14.77
N ALA A 20 14.64 -9.63 15.01
CA ALA A 20 14.46 -8.76 16.16
C ALA A 20 15.13 -7.41 15.88
N ALA A 21 14.39 -6.49 15.23
CA ALA A 21 14.40 -5.04 15.53
C ALA A 21 13.76 -4.23 14.39
N CYS A 22 12.43 -4.29 14.28
CA CYS A 22 11.58 -3.11 14.08
C CYS A 22 10.13 -3.54 14.37
N GLY A 23 9.92 -3.99 15.60
CA GLY A 23 8.61 -4.43 16.11
C GLY A 23 7.71 -3.24 16.41
N GLY A 24 7.20 -2.59 15.37
CA GLY A 24 5.82 -2.10 15.42
C GLY A 24 4.95 -3.30 15.05
N LYS A 25 4.00 -3.70 15.91
CA LYS A 25 2.97 -4.64 15.46
C LYS A 25 2.34 -4.03 14.21
N ALA A 26 2.49 -4.68 13.06
CA ALA A 26 1.86 -4.21 11.83
C ALA A 26 0.37 -4.04 12.14
N LYS A 27 -0.13 -2.79 12.05
CA LYS A 27 -1.54 -2.49 12.28
C LYS A 27 -2.32 -3.29 11.24
N ALA A 28 -3.27 -4.11 11.69
CA ALA A 28 -4.18 -4.78 10.78
C ALA A 28 -5.10 -3.71 10.17
N LEU A 29 -4.93 -3.44 8.88
CA LEU A 29 -5.70 -2.43 8.17
C LEU A 29 -7.14 -2.88 7.96
N LYS A 30 -8.05 -1.90 8.01
CA LYS A 30 -9.47 -2.01 7.68
C LYS A 30 -9.81 -1.06 6.55
N THR A 31 -10.97 -1.24 5.92
CA THR A 31 -11.48 -0.34 4.88
C THR A 31 -11.43 1.14 5.29
N THR A 32 -11.82 1.45 6.53
CA THR A 32 -11.85 2.83 7.06
C THR A 32 -10.47 3.47 7.24
N ASP A 33 -9.38 2.71 7.25
CA ASP A 33 -8.04 3.30 7.35
C ASP A 33 -7.65 4.01 6.04
N PHE A 34 -8.21 3.58 4.90
CA PHE A 34 -7.97 4.19 3.59
C PHE A 34 -8.77 5.47 3.39
N ASP A 35 -9.73 5.77 4.25
CA ASP A 35 -10.50 7.01 4.21
C ASP A 35 -9.61 8.24 4.45
N ASN A 36 -8.45 8.07 5.07
CA ASN A 36 -7.51 9.16 5.31
C ASN A 36 -6.52 9.36 4.15
N VAL A 37 -6.50 8.44 3.18
CA VAL A 37 -5.65 8.56 2.00
C VAL A 37 -6.28 9.52 1.02
N THR A 38 -5.53 10.56 0.68
CA THR A 38 -5.93 11.55 -0.32
C THR A 38 -4.89 11.63 -1.41
N MET A 39 -5.30 12.10 -2.57
CA MET A 39 -4.37 12.44 -3.63
C MET A 39 -3.35 13.50 -3.17
N GLY A 40 -2.13 13.44 -3.72
CA GLY A 40 -1.03 14.34 -3.39
C GLY A 40 -0.38 14.07 -2.04
N MET A 41 -0.92 13.14 -1.24
CA MET A 41 -0.30 12.68 0.00
C MET A 41 1.11 12.16 -0.28
N SER A 42 2.09 12.56 0.54
CA SER A 42 3.45 12.06 0.42
C SER A 42 3.52 10.58 0.81
N VAL A 43 4.45 9.79 0.24
CA VAL A 43 4.63 8.39 0.67
C VAL A 43 4.94 8.29 2.15
N LYS A 44 5.67 9.27 2.70
CA LYS A 44 5.98 9.31 4.13
C LYS A 44 4.73 9.45 5.00
N ASP A 45 3.79 10.31 4.61
CA ASP A 45 2.53 10.47 5.34
C ASP A 45 1.62 9.26 5.13
N LEU A 46 1.61 8.67 3.93
CA LEU A 46 0.92 7.42 3.65
C LEU A 46 1.41 6.28 4.55
N GLU A 47 2.73 6.10 4.67
CA GLU A 47 3.32 5.07 5.53
C GLU A 47 3.11 5.35 7.02
N LYS A 48 2.93 6.62 7.41
CA LYS A 48 2.56 6.97 8.78
C LYS A 48 1.11 6.59 9.08
N GLU A 49 0.22 6.73 8.11
CA GLU A 49 -1.21 6.42 8.24
C GLU A 49 -1.49 4.91 8.17
N LEU A 50 -0.91 4.24 7.17
CA LEU A 50 -1.20 2.84 6.85
C LEU A 50 -0.10 1.86 7.31
N GLY A 51 1.05 2.36 7.74
CA GLY A 51 2.25 1.54 7.91
C GLY A 51 2.92 1.22 6.58
N LYS A 52 3.87 0.28 6.60
CA LYS A 52 4.59 -0.10 5.38
C LYS A 52 3.71 -0.95 4.45
N PRO A 53 3.84 -0.78 3.12
CA PRO A 53 3.14 -1.63 2.18
C PRO A 53 3.59 -3.09 2.30
N SER A 54 2.66 -4.00 2.01
CA SER A 54 2.96 -5.44 1.96
C SER A 54 3.87 -5.79 0.78
N LYS A 55 3.79 -5.01 -0.30
CA LYS A 55 4.61 -5.15 -1.51
C LYS A 55 4.73 -3.82 -2.22
N VAL A 56 5.89 -3.55 -2.80
CA VAL A 56 6.12 -2.44 -3.72
C VAL A 56 6.41 -3.01 -5.11
N ILE A 57 5.71 -2.53 -6.12
CA ILE A 57 5.88 -2.90 -7.53
C ILE A 57 6.50 -1.71 -8.26
N LYS A 58 7.54 -1.97 -9.05
CA LYS A 58 8.30 -0.99 -9.86
C LYS A 58 8.50 -1.46 -11.30
N ASP A 59 7.76 -2.48 -11.71
CA ASP A 59 7.84 -3.04 -13.06
C ASP A 59 6.78 -2.36 -13.92
N ASP A 60 7.20 -1.56 -14.90
CA ASP A 60 6.33 -0.68 -15.67
C ASP A 60 5.17 -1.44 -16.34
N LYS A 61 5.44 -2.61 -16.92
CA LYS A 61 4.41 -3.44 -17.58
C LYS A 61 3.36 -3.92 -16.59
N LYS A 62 3.80 -4.38 -15.44
CA LYS A 62 2.89 -4.81 -14.38
C LYS A 62 2.08 -3.65 -13.82
N ILE A 63 2.67 -2.46 -13.70
CA ILE A 63 1.96 -1.27 -13.27
C ILE A 63 0.90 -0.88 -14.29
N GLU A 64 1.23 -0.90 -15.58
CA GLU A 64 0.29 -0.64 -16.68
C GLU A 64 -0.90 -1.61 -16.65
N GLU A 65 -0.66 -2.92 -16.48
CA GLU A 65 -1.71 -3.92 -16.35
C GLU A 65 -2.67 -3.62 -15.18
N LEU A 66 -2.12 -3.35 -14.00
CA LEU A 66 -2.91 -3.02 -12.80
C LEU A 66 -3.66 -1.69 -12.98
N LEU A 67 -3.00 -0.69 -13.56
CA LEU A 67 -3.55 0.65 -13.75
C LEU A 67 -4.76 0.61 -14.71
N ASN A 68 -4.70 -0.18 -15.76
CA ASN A 68 -5.81 -0.36 -16.70
C ASN A 68 -7.05 -0.96 -16.01
N GLU A 69 -6.87 -1.96 -15.15
CA GLU A 69 -7.94 -2.56 -14.36
C GLU A 69 -8.53 -1.55 -13.36
N ASP A 70 -7.66 -0.93 -12.55
CA ASP A 70 -8.08 -0.04 -11.46
C ASP A 70 -8.68 1.28 -11.97
N THR A 71 -8.20 1.81 -13.10
CA THR A 71 -8.76 3.02 -13.73
C THR A 71 -10.17 2.76 -14.26
N THR A 72 -10.43 1.56 -14.80
CA THR A 72 -11.77 1.17 -15.23
C THR A 72 -12.75 1.15 -14.05
N SER A 73 -12.34 0.55 -12.94
CA SER A 73 -13.13 0.55 -11.69
C SER A 73 -13.35 1.96 -11.16
N PHE A 74 -12.32 2.81 -11.18
CA PHE A 74 -12.45 4.21 -10.77
C PHE A 74 -13.46 4.99 -11.61
N VAL A 75 -13.40 4.86 -12.94
CA VAL A 75 -14.36 5.52 -13.84
C VAL A 75 -15.79 5.04 -13.58
N GLN A 76 -15.99 3.76 -13.26
CA GLN A 76 -17.31 3.23 -12.91
C GLN A 76 -17.83 3.80 -11.58
N GLU A 77 -16.98 3.88 -10.56
CA GLU A 77 -17.32 4.49 -9.26
C GLU A 77 -17.62 5.99 -9.38
N MET A 78 -16.87 6.70 -10.22
CA MET A 78 -17.13 8.09 -10.57
C MET A 78 -18.50 8.25 -11.25
N ALA A 79 -18.79 7.42 -12.25
CA ALA A 79 -20.06 7.45 -12.97
C ALA A 79 -21.26 7.08 -12.08
N SER A 80 -21.05 6.29 -11.03
CA SER A 80 -22.10 5.93 -10.07
C SER A 80 -22.36 6.99 -9.00
N GLY A 81 -21.55 8.05 -8.92
CA GLY A 81 -21.65 9.07 -7.87
C GLY A 81 -21.21 8.55 -6.50
N SER A 82 -20.22 7.65 -6.48
CA SER A 82 -19.69 7.07 -5.24
C SER A 82 -18.97 8.13 -4.41
N LYS A 83 -19.41 8.33 -3.16
CA LYS A 83 -18.76 9.24 -2.21
C LYS A 83 -17.29 8.92 -1.97
N ALA A 84 -16.90 7.65 -2.14
CA ALA A 84 -15.50 7.24 -2.02
C ALA A 84 -14.66 7.85 -3.15
N ALA A 85 -15.17 7.79 -4.38
CA ALA A 85 -14.54 8.42 -5.53
C ALA A 85 -14.50 9.94 -5.36
N GLU A 86 -15.64 10.59 -5.09
CA GLU A 86 -15.75 12.04 -4.87
C GLU A 86 -14.75 12.57 -3.82
N LYS A 87 -14.57 11.85 -2.71
CA LYS A 87 -13.63 12.23 -1.66
C LYS A 87 -12.16 12.13 -2.11
N PHE A 88 -11.85 11.12 -2.93
CA PHE A 88 -10.48 10.84 -3.34
C PHE A 88 -9.96 11.84 -4.37
N ILE A 89 -10.84 12.31 -5.26
CA ILE A 89 -10.60 13.45 -6.16
C ILE A 89 -10.72 14.80 -5.45
N GLY A 90 -11.56 14.90 -4.41
CA GLY A 90 -11.82 16.13 -3.65
C GLY A 90 -12.78 17.09 -4.38
N ASP A 91 -12.83 18.35 -3.96
CA ASP A 91 -13.58 19.43 -4.65
C ASP A 91 -12.84 19.96 -5.91
N GLN A 92 -12.02 19.13 -6.55
CA GLN A 92 -11.17 19.60 -7.65
C GLN A 92 -11.99 19.87 -8.91
N ASP A 93 -11.70 20.99 -9.57
CA ASP A 93 -12.33 21.35 -10.84
C ASP A 93 -11.96 20.36 -11.96
N GLU A 94 -12.71 20.46 -13.06
CA GLU A 94 -12.58 19.58 -14.22
C GLU A 94 -11.19 19.67 -14.90
N GLU A 95 -10.48 20.80 -14.80
CA GLU A 95 -9.11 20.95 -15.33
C GLU A 95 -8.10 20.16 -14.50
N LYS A 96 -8.19 20.21 -13.17
CA LYS A 96 -7.30 19.43 -12.31
C LYS A 96 -7.53 17.93 -12.43
N LEU A 97 -8.79 17.52 -12.64
CA LEU A 97 -9.10 16.14 -13.00
C LEU A 97 -8.38 15.72 -14.28
N GLN A 98 -8.39 16.56 -15.33
CA GLN A 98 -7.68 16.27 -16.58
C GLN A 98 -6.16 16.20 -16.42
N ASP A 99 -5.55 17.14 -15.69
CA ASP A 99 -4.11 17.10 -15.37
C ASP A 99 -3.75 15.80 -14.64
N MET A 100 -4.60 15.36 -13.70
CA MET A 100 -4.41 14.10 -12.98
C MET A 100 -4.50 12.88 -13.89
N PHE A 101 -5.40 12.88 -14.87
CA PHE A 101 -5.44 11.83 -15.90
C PHE A 101 -4.20 11.87 -16.80
N GLY A 102 -3.62 13.05 -17.05
CA GLY A 102 -2.32 13.20 -17.72
C GLY A 102 -1.17 12.58 -16.93
N ASP A 103 -1.20 12.68 -15.60
CA ASP A 103 -0.21 12.08 -14.70
C ASP A 103 -0.36 10.56 -14.54
N LEU A 104 -1.48 9.95 -14.97
CA LEU A 104 -1.62 8.48 -14.99
C LEU A 104 -0.64 7.82 -15.97
N ASP A 105 -0.30 8.47 -17.08
CA ASP A 105 0.78 8.01 -17.95
C ASP A 105 2.12 8.00 -17.18
N GLY A 106 2.32 8.99 -16.28
CA GLY A 106 3.44 9.03 -15.35
C GLY A 106 3.43 7.91 -14.31
N ALA A 107 2.25 7.41 -13.93
CA ALA A 107 2.10 6.33 -12.94
C ALA A 107 2.75 5.03 -13.40
N THR A 108 2.75 4.74 -14.71
CA THR A 108 3.45 3.58 -15.27
C THR A 108 4.97 3.60 -15.02
N LYS A 109 5.56 4.79 -14.85
CA LYS A 109 6.98 5.01 -14.55
C LYS A 109 7.25 5.24 -13.05
N GLY A 110 6.21 5.18 -12.24
CA GLY A 110 6.27 5.38 -10.79
C GLY A 110 6.43 4.07 -10.02
N GLN A 111 5.64 3.90 -8.98
CA GLN A 111 5.54 2.64 -8.24
C GLN A 111 4.13 2.40 -7.73
N VAL A 112 3.81 1.14 -7.45
CA VAL A 112 2.56 0.74 -6.79
C VAL A 112 2.87 0.14 -5.41
N SER A 113 2.30 0.74 -4.38
CA SER A 113 2.32 0.24 -3.01
C SER A 113 1.05 -0.58 -2.75
N GLN A 114 1.21 -1.88 -2.52
CA GLN A 114 0.10 -2.79 -2.25
C GLN A 114 -0.11 -2.98 -0.74
N TYR A 115 -1.33 -2.75 -0.28
CA TYR A 115 -1.74 -2.92 1.11
C TYR A 115 -2.76 -4.05 1.23
N LYS A 116 -2.57 -4.92 2.23
CA LYS A 116 -3.55 -5.94 2.59
C LYS A 116 -4.43 -5.40 3.72
N TYR A 117 -5.74 -5.59 3.61
CA TYR A 117 -6.69 -5.18 4.63
C TYR A 117 -7.81 -6.20 4.76
N LYS A 118 -8.57 -6.11 5.86
CA LYS A 118 -9.81 -6.86 6.01
C LYS A 118 -11.00 -5.96 5.71
N ASP A 119 -11.86 -6.42 4.82
CA ASP A 119 -13.14 -5.77 4.57
C ASP A 119 -14.12 -6.00 5.75
N GLU A 120 -15.35 -5.48 5.60
CA GLU A 120 -16.39 -5.58 6.64
C GLU A 120 -16.82 -7.03 6.92
N ASP A 121 -16.69 -7.91 5.92
CA ASP A 121 -16.92 -9.36 6.04
C ASP A 121 -15.73 -10.11 6.65
N GLY A 122 -14.62 -9.41 6.92
CA GLY A 122 -13.38 -9.97 7.44
C GLY A 122 -12.55 -10.74 6.40
N LYS A 123 -12.89 -10.64 5.11
CA LYS A 123 -12.12 -11.24 4.01
C LYS A 123 -10.89 -10.37 3.74
N GLU A 124 -9.79 -11.03 3.40
CA GLU A 124 -8.56 -10.34 3.03
C GLU A 124 -8.68 -9.78 1.62
N GLN A 125 -8.49 -8.48 1.50
CA GLN A 125 -8.49 -7.73 0.25
C GLN A 125 -7.12 -7.08 0.03
N THR A 126 -6.85 -6.70 -1.23
CA THR A 126 -5.65 -5.96 -1.61
C THR A 126 -6.05 -4.64 -2.24
N ARG A 127 -5.42 -3.56 -1.78
CA ARG A 127 -5.57 -2.22 -2.33
C ARG A 127 -4.27 -1.75 -2.94
N ASN A 128 -4.33 -1.25 -4.17
CA ASN A 128 -3.21 -0.68 -4.89
C ASN A 128 -3.21 0.84 -4.70
N ILE A 129 -2.06 1.41 -4.37
CA ILE A 129 -1.87 2.87 -4.29
C ILE A 129 -0.70 3.23 -5.20
N TYR A 130 -0.98 4.07 -6.19
CA TYR A 130 -0.08 4.47 -7.25
C TYR A 130 0.63 5.76 -6.89
N ILE A 131 1.95 5.77 -7.07
CA ILE A 131 2.84 6.80 -6.56
C ILE A 131 3.77 7.27 -7.67
N VAL A 132 3.80 8.58 -7.90
CA VAL A 132 4.72 9.27 -8.82
C VAL A 132 5.41 10.38 -8.05
N GLU A 133 6.72 10.54 -8.23
CA GLU A 133 7.50 11.58 -7.54
C GLU A 133 7.23 11.66 -6.02
N ASP A 134 7.12 10.52 -5.36
CA ASP A 134 6.85 10.40 -3.92
C ASP A 134 5.45 10.89 -3.47
N LYS A 135 4.50 11.02 -4.40
CA LYS A 135 3.11 11.44 -4.14
C LYS A 135 2.09 10.42 -4.62
N VAL A 136 1.02 10.24 -3.86
CA VAL A 136 -0.15 9.44 -4.25
C VAL A 136 -0.88 10.11 -5.41
N ILE A 137 -1.08 9.37 -6.51
CA ILE A 137 -1.82 9.84 -7.69
C ILE A 137 -3.18 9.15 -7.80
N ILE A 138 -3.25 7.82 -7.60
CA ILE A 138 -4.52 7.10 -7.60
C ILE A 138 -4.51 5.93 -6.61
N MET A 139 -5.69 5.51 -6.16
CA MET A 139 -5.92 4.34 -5.32
C MET A 139 -7.02 3.48 -5.94
N SER A 140 -6.90 2.16 -5.84
CA SER A 140 -7.94 1.25 -6.32
C SER A 140 -9.18 1.27 -5.40
N PHE A 141 -10.37 1.13 -6.00
CA PHE A 141 -11.67 1.20 -5.31
C PHE A 141 -12.33 -0.15 -5.02
N ASN A 142 -11.61 -1.25 -5.28
CA ASN A 142 -12.04 -2.64 -5.01
C ASN A 142 -12.63 -2.84 -3.61
#